data_AF-A0A3R7IQ29-F1
#
_entry.id   AF-A0A3R7IQ29-F1
#
_cell.length_a   1.000
_cell.length_b   1.000
_cell.length_c   1.000
_cell.angle_alpha   90.00
_cell.angle_beta   90.00
_cell.angle_gamma   90.00
#
_symmetry.space_group_name_H-M   'P 1'
#
loop_
_entity.id
_entity.type
_entity.pdbx_description
1 polymer ?
#
loop_
_entity_poly.entity_id
_entity_poly.type
_entity_poly.pdbx_seq_one_letter_code
_entity_poly.pdbx_strand_id
1 'polypeptide(L)' 'MMKKRGGHGSLKDHVTYRPVITVGERCMNPWNGKCSNTDIALYIMFKGRRLPICRKCWREISSKDIEWRYK' A
#
# COMPACT_ATOMS: atom_id res chain seq x y z
N MET A 1 5.51 -56.10 -2.17
CA MET A 1 5.62 -55.61 -0.78
C MET A 1 5.88 -54.10 -0.79
N MET A 2 4.94 -53.33 -0.26
CA MET A 2 5.01 -51.87 -0.16
C MET A 2 5.89 -51.48 1.03
N LYS A 3 7.05 -50.87 0.80
CA LYS A 3 7.81 -50.21 1.88
C LYS A 3 7.35 -48.76 1.95
N LYS A 4 6.60 -48.42 3.02
CA LYS A 4 6.19 -47.06 3.37
C LYS A 4 7.24 -46.39 4.28
N ARG A 5 7.46 -45.10 3.97
CA ARG A 5 7.83 -43.95 4.82
C ARG A 5 9.25 -43.87 5.41
N GLY A 6 9.95 -42.81 4.99
CA GLY A 6 10.92 -42.06 5.77
C GLY A 6 10.94 -40.64 5.21
N GLY A 7 10.44 -39.68 5.97
CA GLY A 7 10.45 -38.26 5.58
C GLY A 7 11.85 -37.67 5.67
N HIS A 8 12.08 -36.58 4.95
CA HIS A 8 12.92 -35.47 5.40
C HIS A 8 12.55 -34.26 4.53
N GLY A 9 11.89 -33.28 5.15
CA GLY A 9 11.68 -31.98 4.52
C GLY A 9 13.03 -31.35 4.20
N SER A 10 13.22 -30.93 2.96
CA SER A 10 14.42 -30.19 2.55
C SER A 10 14.07 -28.70 2.47
N LEU A 11 14.00 -28.06 3.63
CA LEU A 11 14.05 -26.61 3.76
C LEU A 11 15.53 -26.20 3.66
N LYS A 12 16.05 -25.77 2.50
CA LYS A 12 17.26 -24.92 2.38
C LYS A 12 17.29 -24.18 1.03
N ASP A 13 16.52 -23.12 0.91
CA ASP A 13 16.96 -21.92 0.17
C ASP A 13 16.66 -20.72 1.06
N HIS A 14 17.59 -20.50 1.99
CA HIS A 14 17.59 -19.40 2.94
C HIS A 14 18.05 -18.12 2.24
N VAL A 15 17.30 -17.67 1.22
CA VAL A 15 17.24 -16.25 0.92
C VAL A 15 16.38 -15.67 2.01
N THR A 16 16.99 -15.00 2.98
CA THR A 16 16.24 -14.24 3.98
C THR A 16 15.45 -13.17 3.24
N TYR A 17 14.22 -13.50 2.84
CA TYR A 17 13.18 -12.51 2.77
C TYR A 17 12.97 -12.09 4.22
N ARG A 18 13.85 -11.19 4.70
CA ARG A 18 13.38 -10.24 5.70
C ARG A 18 12.16 -9.66 5.02
N PRO A 19 10.93 -9.85 5.53
CA PRO A 19 9.90 -8.92 5.16
C PRO A 19 10.52 -7.58 5.56
N VAL A 20 10.96 -6.81 4.57
CA VAL A 20 11.00 -5.37 4.72
C VAL A 20 9.62 -5.14 5.30
N ILE A 21 9.55 -4.72 6.57
CA ILE A 21 8.28 -4.31 7.13
C ILE A 21 7.87 -3.21 6.16
N THR A 22 7.07 -3.57 5.18
CA THR A 22 6.35 -2.61 4.36
C THR A 22 5.42 -2.07 5.40
N VAL A 23 5.88 -1.05 6.13
CA VAL A 23 5.01 -0.14 6.84
C VAL A 23 4.05 0.27 5.74
N GLY A 24 2.90 -0.42 5.67
CA GLY A 24 2.09 -0.46 4.47
C GLY A 24 1.85 0.97 4.05
N GLU A 25 2.07 1.28 2.77
CA GLU A 25 1.99 2.65 2.29
C GLU A 25 0.67 3.27 2.77
N ARG A 26 0.77 4.38 3.51
CA ARG A 26 -0.37 5.02 4.17
C ARG A 26 -0.79 6.24 3.38
N CYS A 27 -2.09 6.50 3.36
CA CYS A 27 -2.66 7.72 2.82
C CYS A 27 -1.95 8.96 3.37
N MET A 28 -1.58 9.88 2.48
CA MET A 28 -0.98 11.17 2.79
C MET A 28 -1.83 12.30 2.21
N ASN A 29 -3.16 12.23 2.43
CA ASN A 29 -4.10 13.24 1.97
C ASN A 29 -3.74 14.63 2.55
N PRO A 30 -3.37 15.62 1.72
CA PRO A 30 -2.95 16.93 2.21
C PRO A 30 -4.11 17.79 2.74
N TRP A 31 -5.38 17.40 2.52
CA TRP A 31 -6.57 18.22 2.81
C TRP A 31 -7.36 17.82 4.06
N ASN A 32 -7.09 16.68 4.72
CA ASN A 32 -7.85 16.24 5.89
C ASN A 32 -7.01 15.81 7.11
N GLY A 33 -5.76 16.27 7.18
CA GLY A 33 -4.88 16.02 8.34
C GLY A 33 -4.24 14.62 8.32
N LYS A 34 -4.26 13.92 9.47
CA LYS A 34 -3.60 12.60 9.61
C LYS A 34 -4.56 11.47 9.20
N CYS A 35 -4.27 10.80 8.09
CA CYS A 35 -4.89 9.54 7.70
C CYS A 35 -3.85 8.41 7.77
N SER A 36 -4.24 7.22 8.23
CA SER A 36 -3.35 6.06 8.33
C SER A 36 -3.84 4.85 7.51
N ASN A 37 -4.89 5.02 6.72
CA ASN A 37 -5.48 3.96 5.90
C ASN A 37 -4.51 3.54 4.79
N THR A 38 -4.37 2.23 4.58
CA THR A 38 -3.49 1.58 3.61
C THR A 38 -4.20 1.09 2.34
N ASP A 39 -5.53 1.21 2.22
CA ASP A 39 -6.27 0.94 0.98
C ASP A 39 -6.09 2.09 -0.02
N ILE A 40 -4.91 2.16 -0.64
CA ILE A 40 -4.53 3.20 -1.61
C ILE A 40 -5.30 3.03 -2.92
N ALA A 41 -5.97 4.09 -3.36
CA ALA A 41 -6.74 4.11 -4.61
C ALA A 41 -5.98 4.80 -5.74
N LEU A 42 -5.26 5.89 -5.45
CA LEU A 42 -4.49 6.62 -6.45
C LEU A 42 -3.33 7.40 -5.84
N TYR A 43 -2.50 7.97 -6.71
CA TYR A 43 -1.43 8.89 -6.35
C TYR A 43 -1.67 10.26 -6.99
N ILE A 44 -1.37 11.32 -6.25
CA ILE A 44 -1.41 12.69 -6.74
C ILE A 44 -0.03 13.33 -6.72
N MET A 45 0.18 14.34 -7.56
CA MET A 45 1.30 15.27 -7.42
C MET A 45 0.86 16.48 -6.61
N PHE A 46 1.48 16.72 -5.47
CA PHE A 46 1.20 17.87 -4.62
C PHE A 46 2.50 18.51 -4.15
N LYS A 47 2.69 19.80 -4.47
CA LYS A 47 3.93 20.55 -4.16
C LYS A 47 5.21 19.81 -4.59
N GLY A 48 5.20 19.25 -5.80
CA GLY A 48 6.33 18.48 -6.35
C GLY A 48 6.53 17.09 -5.76
N ARG A 49 5.66 16.62 -4.85
CA ARG A 49 5.76 15.29 -4.23
C ARG A 49 4.63 14.38 -4.70
N ARG A 50 4.96 13.13 -5.00
CA ARG A 50 3.97 12.07 -5.24
C ARG A 50 3.44 11.57 -3.90
N LEU A 51 2.13 11.73 -3.67
CA LEU A 51 1.47 11.34 -2.42
C LEU A 51 0.41 10.26 -2.68
N PRO A 52 0.34 9.19 -1.88
CA PRO A 52 -0.72 8.18 -1.96
C PRO A 52 -2.03 8.69 -1.32
N ILE A 53 -3.18 8.41 -1.95
CA ILE A 53 -4.53 8.74 -1.45
C ILE A 53 -5.35 7.45 -1.31
N CYS A 54 -5.92 7.20 -0.13
CA CYS A 54 -6.77 6.04 0.09
C CYS A 54 -8.15 6.18 -0.55
N ARG A 55 -8.82 5.05 -0.79
CA ARG A 55 -10.16 4.97 -1.40
C ARG A 55 -11.20 5.82 -0.67
N LYS A 56 -11.17 5.86 0.66
CA LYS A 56 -12.08 6.70 1.47
C LYS A 56 -11.86 8.18 1.17
N CYS A 57 -10.62 8.66 1.26
CA CYS A 57 -10.27 10.05 0.99
C CYS A 57 -10.57 10.43 -0.46
N TRP A 58 -10.29 9.54 -1.41
CA TRP A 58 -10.58 9.80 -2.82
C TRP A 58 -12.08 10.00 -3.06
N ARG A 59 -12.93 9.15 -2.47
CA ARG A 59 -14.39 9.29 -2.59
C ARG A 59 -14.86 10.67 -2.11
N GLU A 60 -14.38 11.12 -0.97
CA GLU A 60 -14.69 12.44 -0.39
C GLU A 60 -14.19 13.62 -1.25
N ILE A 61 -13.05 13.46 -1.93
CA ILE A 61 -12.52 14.49 -2.85
C ILE A 61 -13.35 14.52 -4.12
N SER A 62 -13.61 13.36 -4.72
CA SER A 62 -14.32 13.22 -5.99
C SER A 62 -15.79 13.65 -5.92
N SER A 63 -16.37 13.73 -4.72
CA SER A 63 -17.73 14.22 -4.52
C SER A 63 -17.84 15.73 -4.40
N LYS A 64 -16.71 16.45 -4.37
CA LYS A 64 -16.70 17.93 -4.25
C LYS A 64 -16.67 18.56 -5.63
N ASP A 65 -17.40 19.65 -5.77
CA ASP A 65 -17.38 20.51 -6.95
C ASP A 65 -16.19 21.48 -6.89
N ILE A 66 -14.98 20.91 -7.01
CA ILE A 66 -13.72 21.65 -6.98
C ILE A 66 -12.94 21.31 -8.24
N GLU A 67 -12.70 22.31 -9.07
CA GLU A 67 -11.89 22.19 -10.27
C GLU A 67 -10.44 22.62 -10.03
N TRP A 68 -9.53 22.03 -10.78
CA TRP A 68 -8.15 22.48 -10.84
C TRP A 68 -8.09 23.83 -11.54
N ARG A 69 -7.75 24.89 -10.79
CA ARG A 69 -7.46 26.19 -11.37
C ARG A 69 -5.97 26.30 -11.64
N TYR A 70 -5.58 26.38 -12.91
CA TYR A 70 -4.27 26.89 -13.28
C TYR A 70 -4.27 28.39 -13.00
N LYS A 71 -3.27 28.87 -12.25
CA LYS A 71 -2.98 30.31 -12.10
C LYS A 71 -1.86 30.68 -13.06
#